data_AF-A0A1E7JN96-F1
#
_entry.id   AF-A0A1E7JN96-F1
#
_cell.length_a   1.000
_cell.length_b   1.000
_cell.length_c   1.000
_cell.angle_alpha   90.00
_cell.angle_beta   90.00
_cell.angle_gamma   90.00
#
_symmetry.space_group_name_H-M   'P 1'
#
loop_
_entity.id
_entity.type
_entity.pdbx_description
1 polymer ?
#
loop_
_entity_poly.entity_id
_entity_poly.type
_entity_poly.pdbx_seq_one_letter_code
_entity_poly.pdbx_strand_id
1 'polypeptide(L)'
;MADEEWTCGKGLAASAELPARMGELTDRLANVLQNHMGALPVADPDGKQEHDAYGRLVREYRAIASQLAAAAEAMESYRGLPACPHDEAVMAEPAAQEVFEALVRAEDELLALLKQRSEENHAMLGEWGSQGDAPPGDAR
;
A
#
# COMPACT_ATOMS: atom_id res chain seq x y z
N MET A 1 -19.88 15.83 -27.14
CA MET A 1 -19.68 15.71 -25.68
C MET A 1 -18.57 16.69 -25.36
N ALA A 2 -18.83 17.70 -24.52
CA ALA A 2 -17.80 18.67 -24.19
C ALA A 2 -16.70 17.93 -23.43
N ASP A 3 -15.45 18.01 -23.90
CA ASP A 3 -14.30 17.60 -23.13
C ASP A 3 -14.39 18.35 -21.80
N GLU A 4 -14.58 17.59 -20.72
CA GLU A 4 -14.65 18.18 -19.39
C GLU A 4 -13.31 18.88 -19.13
N GLU A 5 -13.36 20.19 -18.88
CA GLU A 5 -12.16 20.98 -18.62
C GLU A 5 -11.36 20.34 -17.47
N TRP A 6 -10.12 19.95 -17.77
CA TRP A 6 -9.21 19.33 -16.81
C TRP A 6 -8.60 20.43 -15.93
N THR A 7 -8.74 20.31 -14.61
CA THR A 7 -8.17 21.24 -13.64
C THR A 7 -7.22 20.51 -12.70
N CYS A 8 -6.33 21.24 -12.01
CA CYS A 8 -5.46 20.65 -10.98
C CYS A 8 -6.27 19.98 -9.86
N GLY A 9 -7.45 20.52 -9.51
CA GLY A 9 -8.36 19.89 -8.55
C GLY A 9 -8.87 18.53 -8.99
N LYS A 10 -9.32 18.43 -10.25
CA LYS A 10 -9.71 17.13 -10.85
C LYS A 10 -8.52 16.17 -10.95
N GLY A 11 -7.33 16.69 -11.26
CA GLY A 11 -6.09 15.90 -11.28
C GLY A 11 -5.72 15.33 -9.91
N LEU A 12 -5.75 16.15 -8.85
CA LEU A 12 -5.53 15.69 -7.47
C LEU A 12 -6.51 14.60 -7.08
N ALA A 13 -7.81 14.80 -7.36
CA ALA A 13 -8.82 13.80 -7.07
C ALA A 13 -8.59 12.50 -7.86
N ALA A 14 -8.25 12.58 -9.16
CA ALA A 14 -7.90 11.40 -9.94
C ALA A 14 -6.68 10.65 -9.39
N SER A 15 -5.70 11.35 -8.82
CA SER A 15 -4.53 10.75 -8.18
C SER A 15 -4.78 10.20 -6.77
N ALA A 16 -5.96 10.42 -6.19
CA ALA A 16 -6.27 9.98 -4.82
C ALA A 16 -6.35 8.45 -4.67
N GLU A 17 -6.57 7.72 -5.76
CA GLU A 17 -6.63 6.25 -5.72
C GLU A 17 -5.30 5.64 -5.26
N LEU A 18 -4.16 6.20 -5.67
CA LEU A 18 -2.85 5.66 -5.31
C LEU A 18 -2.64 5.58 -3.77
N PRO A 19 -2.72 6.68 -3.00
CA PRO A 19 -2.61 6.62 -1.55
C PRO A 19 -3.69 5.74 -0.91
N ALA A 20 -4.92 5.73 -1.43
CA ALA A 20 -5.97 4.86 -0.91
C ALA A 20 -5.59 3.37 -1.00
N ARG A 21 -5.11 2.93 -2.17
CA ARG A 21 -4.68 1.53 -2.41
C ARG A 21 -3.44 1.16 -1.61
N MET A 22 -2.48 2.07 -1.48
CA MET A 22 -1.30 1.84 -0.63
C MET A 22 -1.69 1.71 0.85
N GLY A 23 -2.67 2.50 1.31
CA GLY A 23 -3.21 2.40 2.67
C GLY A 23 -3.88 1.04 2.91
N GLU A 24 -4.72 0.59 1.98
CA GLU A 24 -5.38 -0.72 2.03
C GLU A 24 -4.36 -1.87 2.07
N LEU A 25 -3.35 -1.85 1.20
CA LEU A 25 -2.28 -2.85 1.19
C LEU A 25 -1.53 -2.90 2.52
N THR A 26 -1.20 -1.72 3.08
CA THR A 26 -0.48 -1.60 4.34
C THR A 26 -1.28 -2.14 5.52
N ASP A 27 -2.59 -1.88 5.57
CA ASP A 27 -3.47 -2.46 6.61
C ASP A 27 -3.57 -3.98 6.49
N ARG A 28 -3.64 -4.51 5.25
CA ARG A 28 -3.63 -5.96 5.02
C ARG A 28 -2.34 -6.63 5.52
N LEU A 29 -1.19 -5.98 5.38
CA LEU A 29 0.07 -6.47 5.97
C LEU A 29 0.00 -6.51 7.51
N ALA A 30 -0.61 -5.49 8.14
CA ALA A 30 -0.84 -5.49 9.57
C ALA A 30 -1.73 -6.66 10.02
N ASN A 31 -2.75 -7.01 9.23
CA ASN A 31 -3.64 -8.13 9.54
C ASN A 31 -2.91 -9.49 9.45
N VAL A 32 -2.00 -9.66 8.47
CA VAL A 32 -1.15 -10.86 8.39
C VAL A 32 -0.28 -11.00 9.64
N LEU A 33 0.41 -9.93 10.05
CA LEU A 33 1.25 -9.95 11.26
C LEU A 33 0.43 -10.20 12.52
N GLN A 34 -0.74 -9.55 12.65
CA GLN A 34 -1.60 -9.73 13.81
C GLN A 34 -2.13 -11.16 13.92
N ASN A 35 -2.49 -11.79 12.79
CA ASN A 35 -2.90 -13.18 12.78
C ASN A 35 -1.74 -14.11 13.20
N HIS A 36 -0.53 -13.86 12.67
CA HIS A 36 0.67 -14.62 13.02
C HIS A 36 0.99 -14.55 14.51
N MET A 37 0.84 -13.38 15.13
CA MET A 37 1.06 -13.20 16.57
C MET A 37 0.24 -14.18 17.42
N GLY A 38 -0.95 -14.58 16.97
CA GLY A 38 -1.81 -15.54 17.67
C GLY A 38 -1.23 -16.96 17.77
N ALA A 39 -0.24 -17.29 16.94
CA ALA A 39 0.44 -18.58 16.95
C ALA A 39 1.70 -18.60 17.84
N LEU A 40 2.13 -17.46 18.38
CA LEU A 40 3.39 -17.34 19.11
C LEU A 40 3.24 -17.72 20.59
N PRO A 41 4.05 -18.66 21.11
CA PRO A 41 4.01 -19.04 22.52
C PRO A 41 4.68 -17.96 23.39
N VAL A 42 3.89 -17.07 24.00
CA VAL A 42 4.41 -15.94 24.81
C VAL A 42 5.12 -16.36 26.12
N ALA A 43 4.99 -17.63 26.51
CA ALA A 43 5.73 -18.19 27.64
C ALA A 43 7.20 -18.53 27.28
N ASP A 44 7.48 -18.68 25.98
CA ASP A 44 8.83 -18.80 25.45
C ASP A 44 9.43 -17.38 25.30
N PRO A 45 10.63 -17.10 25.85
CA PRO A 45 11.30 -15.80 25.66
C PRO A 45 11.42 -15.37 24.20
N ASP A 46 11.70 -16.29 23.28
CA ASP A 46 11.87 -15.98 21.86
C ASP A 46 10.51 -15.66 21.22
N GLY A 47 9.49 -16.46 21.53
CA GLY A 47 8.11 -16.21 21.09
C GLY A 47 7.56 -14.88 21.63
N LYS A 48 7.91 -14.51 22.87
CA LYS A 48 7.57 -13.20 23.45
C LYS A 48 8.25 -12.06 22.69
N GLN A 49 9.54 -12.19 22.37
CA GLN A 49 10.28 -11.17 21.63
C GLN A 49 9.67 -10.92 20.24
N GLU A 50 9.35 -11.99 19.50
CA GLU A 50 8.70 -11.89 18.19
C GLU A 50 7.31 -11.25 18.31
N HIS A 51 6.51 -11.66 19.30
CA HIS A 51 5.19 -11.09 19.54
C HIS A 51 5.26 -9.57 19.82
N ASP A 52 6.20 -9.13 20.65
CA ASP A 52 6.39 -7.71 20.96
C ASP A 52 6.81 -6.91 19.71
N ALA A 53 7.71 -7.46 18.89
CA ALA A 53 8.18 -6.85 17.65
C ALA A 53 7.03 -6.67 16.64
N TYR A 54 6.24 -7.72 16.39
CA TYR A 54 5.09 -7.64 15.48
C TYR A 54 3.99 -6.74 16.03
N GLY A 55 3.75 -6.77 17.34
CA GLY A 55 2.80 -5.86 17.98
C GLY A 55 3.14 -4.39 17.74
N ARG A 56 4.44 -4.03 17.72
CA ARG A 56 4.90 -2.70 17.34
C ARG A 56 4.60 -2.40 15.86
N LEU A 57 5.00 -3.29 14.95
CA LEU A 57 4.82 -3.10 13.51
C LEU A 57 3.34 -2.99 13.12
N VAL A 58 2.45 -3.80 13.72
CA VAL A 58 1.01 -3.73 13.49
C VAL A 58 0.46 -2.33 13.81
N ARG A 59 0.91 -1.71 14.91
CA ARG A 59 0.49 -0.33 15.25
C ARG A 59 1.01 0.69 14.25
N GLU A 60 2.28 0.56 13.85
CA GLU A 60 2.91 1.47 12.90
C GLU A 60 2.25 1.38 11.51
N TYR A 61 2.01 0.17 10.99
CA TYR A 61 1.32 -0.03 9.71
C TYR A 61 -0.11 0.50 9.72
N ARG A 62 -0.87 0.29 10.80
CA ARG A 62 -2.22 0.87 10.91
C ARG A 62 -2.20 2.40 10.93
N ALA A 63 -1.23 3.00 11.62
CA ALA A 63 -1.08 4.45 11.62
C ALA A 63 -0.73 4.99 10.23
N ILE A 64 0.14 4.31 9.49
CA ILE A 64 0.49 4.68 8.11
C ILE A 64 -0.71 4.52 7.18
N ALA A 65 -1.42 3.38 7.25
CA ALA A 65 -2.61 3.13 6.45
C ALA A 65 -3.69 4.20 6.68
N SER A 66 -3.92 4.60 7.93
CA SER A 66 -4.86 5.67 8.27
C SER A 66 -4.44 7.03 7.70
N GLN A 67 -3.15 7.36 7.71
CA GLN A 67 -2.65 8.62 7.15
C GLN A 67 -2.79 8.65 5.63
N LEU A 68 -2.51 7.54 4.96
CA LEU A 68 -2.70 7.39 3.51
C LEU A 68 -4.17 7.52 3.11
N ALA A 69 -5.08 6.90 3.87
CA ALA A 69 -6.51 7.04 3.64
C ALA A 69 -7.00 8.49 3.83
N ALA A 70 -6.53 9.17 4.89
CA ALA A 70 -6.87 10.58 5.13
C ALA A 70 -6.32 11.51 4.03
N ALA A 71 -5.12 11.24 3.52
CA ALA A 71 -4.56 11.99 2.40
C ALA A 71 -5.38 11.79 1.12
N ALA A 72 -5.78 10.55 0.82
CA ALA A 72 -6.67 10.26 -0.32
C ALA A 72 -8.01 10.99 -0.21
N GLU A 73 -8.63 10.99 0.97
CA GLU A 73 -9.88 11.73 1.21
C GLU A 73 -9.70 13.24 1.01
N ALA A 74 -8.59 13.81 1.51
CA ALA A 74 -8.27 15.20 1.30
C ALA A 74 -8.09 15.52 -0.21
N MET A 75 -7.36 14.68 -0.95
CA MET A 75 -7.16 14.83 -2.39
C MET A 75 -8.48 14.80 -3.17
N GLU A 76 -9.39 13.87 -2.83
CA GLU A 76 -10.74 13.83 -3.40
C GLU A 76 -11.55 15.09 -3.08
N SER A 77 -11.45 15.60 -1.85
CA SER A 77 -12.16 16.81 -1.43
C SER A 77 -11.77 18.06 -2.25
N TYR A 78 -10.57 18.04 -2.83
CA TYR A 78 -10.04 19.11 -3.68
C TYR A 78 -10.49 19.05 -5.15
N ARG A 79 -11.36 18.10 -5.53
CA ARG A 79 -11.91 17.98 -6.90
C ARG A 79 -12.45 19.30 -7.45
N GLY A 80 -13.07 20.10 -6.60
CA GLY A 80 -13.68 21.39 -6.94
C GLY A 80 -12.74 22.59 -6.84
N LEU A 81 -11.43 22.40 -6.64
CA LEU A 81 -10.49 23.53 -6.57
C LEU A 81 -10.55 24.37 -7.85
N PRO A 82 -10.68 25.71 -7.72
CA PRO A 82 -10.71 26.60 -8.87
C PRO A 82 -9.35 26.58 -9.59
N ALA A 83 -9.37 26.67 -10.91
CA ALA A 83 -8.16 26.89 -11.68
C ALA A 83 -7.51 28.22 -11.28
N CYS A 84 -6.19 28.20 -11.13
CA CYS A 84 -5.37 29.38 -10.87
C CYS A 84 -4.31 29.48 -11.98
N PRO A 85 -4.00 30.68 -12.50
CA PRO A 85 -2.89 30.85 -13.41
C PRO A 85 -1.60 30.30 -12.79
N HIS A 86 -0.90 29.46 -13.53
CA HIS A 86 0.45 29.01 -13.17
C HIS A 86 1.48 29.91 -13.87
N ASP A 87 2.68 29.97 -13.31
CA ASP A 87 3.82 30.50 -14.05
C ASP A 87 4.29 29.43 -15.04
N GLU A 88 3.86 29.56 -16.29
CA GLU A 88 4.17 28.62 -17.36
C GLU A 88 5.68 28.50 -17.64
N ALA A 89 6.45 29.57 -17.40
CA ALA A 89 7.90 29.52 -17.58
C ALA A 89 8.54 28.59 -16.54
N VAL A 90 8.08 28.65 -15.29
CA VAL A 90 8.52 27.76 -14.21
C VAL A 90 8.07 26.32 -14.47
N MET A 91 6.82 26.12 -14.91
CA MET A 91 6.29 24.78 -15.22
C MET A 91 7.00 24.11 -16.40
N ALA A 92 7.59 24.89 -17.31
CA ALA A 92 8.35 24.40 -18.46
C ALA A 92 9.85 24.22 -18.18
N GLU A 93 10.34 24.54 -16.96
CA GLU A 93 11.74 24.31 -16.62
C GLU A 93 12.07 22.81 -16.66
N PRO A 94 13.30 22.43 -17.09
CA PRO A 94 13.74 21.04 -17.08
C PRO A 94 13.57 20.36 -15.71
N ALA A 95 13.73 21.12 -14.62
CA ALA A 95 13.54 20.63 -13.26
C ALA A 95 12.11 20.10 -13.00
N ALA A 96 11.08 20.72 -13.58
CA ALA A 96 9.70 20.26 -13.44
C ALA A 96 9.50 18.89 -14.13
N GLN A 97 10.09 18.72 -15.31
CA GLN A 97 10.10 17.44 -16.03
C GLN A 97 10.88 16.37 -15.24
N GLU A 98 12.06 16.69 -14.74
CA GLU A 98 12.91 15.75 -13.98
C GLU A 98 12.20 15.21 -12.72
N VAL A 99 11.44 16.06 -12.02
CA VAL A 99 10.63 15.65 -10.86
C VAL A 99 9.54 14.65 -11.27
N PHE A 100 8.85 14.91 -12.38
CA PHE A 100 7.81 14.01 -12.86
C PHE A 100 8.39 12.67 -13.37
N GLU A 101 9.52 12.70 -14.07
CA GLU A 101 10.23 11.48 -14.48
C GLU A 101 10.68 10.64 -13.27
N ALA A 102 11.09 11.28 -12.18
CA ALA A 102 11.45 10.57 -10.95
C ALA A 102 10.25 9.87 -10.31
N LEU A 103 9.06 10.48 -10.34
CA LEU A 103 7.82 9.85 -9.91
C LEU A 103 7.52 8.60 -10.76
N VAL A 104 7.52 8.73 -12.09
CA VAL A 104 7.24 7.61 -13.00
C VAL A 104 8.21 6.43 -12.76
N ARG A 105 9.50 6.72 -12.57
CA ARG A 105 10.48 5.66 -12.23
C ARG A 105 10.14 4.95 -10.91
N ALA A 106 9.75 5.69 -9.87
CA ALA A 106 9.37 5.10 -8.60
C ALA A 106 8.10 4.22 -8.71
N GLU A 107 7.15 4.63 -9.55
CA GLU A 107 5.94 3.84 -9.84
C GLU A 107 6.28 2.54 -10.58
N ASP A 108 7.17 2.59 -11.58
CA ASP A 108 7.63 1.40 -12.31
C ASP A 108 8.37 0.41 -11.40
N GLU A 109 9.25 0.91 -10.54
CA GLU A 109 9.98 0.11 -9.54
C GLU A 109 9.02 -0.55 -8.55
N LEU A 110 8.03 0.20 -8.05
CA LEU A 110 7.00 -0.34 -7.16
C LEU A 110 6.14 -1.40 -7.86
N LEU A 111 5.77 -1.18 -9.12
CA LEU A 111 5.02 -2.16 -9.92
C LEU A 111 5.81 -3.47 -10.08
N ALA A 112 7.09 -3.39 -10.39
CA ALA A 112 7.96 -4.56 -10.51
C ALA A 112 8.03 -5.34 -9.18
N LEU A 113 8.21 -4.63 -8.06
CA LEU A 113 8.22 -5.22 -6.74
C LEU A 113 6.89 -5.92 -6.40
N LEU A 114 5.75 -5.26 -6.65
CA LEU A 114 4.44 -5.82 -6.33
C LEU A 114 4.10 -7.05 -7.19
N LYS A 115 4.52 -7.08 -8.46
CA LYS A 115 4.39 -8.27 -9.32
C LYS A 115 5.14 -9.46 -8.73
N GLN A 116 6.42 -9.27 -8.43
CA GLN A 116 7.25 -10.32 -7.82
C GLN A 116 6.64 -10.82 -6.51
N ARG A 117 6.27 -9.90 -5.60
CA ARG A 117 5.66 -10.27 -4.31
C ARG A 117 4.34 -11.01 -4.48
N SER A 118 3.53 -10.65 -5.48
CA SER A 118 2.28 -11.34 -5.75
C SER A 118 2.53 -12.79 -6.18
N GLU A 119 3.51 -13.03 -7.04
CA GLU A 119 3.91 -14.38 -7.47
C GLU A 119 4.40 -15.23 -6.28
N GLU A 120 5.27 -14.68 -5.45
CA GLU A 120 5.77 -15.33 -4.22
C GLU A 120 4.63 -15.67 -3.25
N ASN A 121 3.71 -14.73 -3.01
CA ASN A 121 2.56 -14.94 -2.12
C ASN A 121 1.59 -15.99 -2.69
N HIS A 122 1.39 -16.05 -4.01
CA HIS A 122 0.57 -17.09 -4.63
C HIS A 122 1.21 -18.47 -4.52
N ALA A 123 2.53 -18.57 -4.67
CA ALA A 123 3.26 -19.82 -4.46
C ALA A 123 3.07 -20.31 -3.01
N MET A 124 3.25 -19.41 -2.03
CA MET A 124 3.05 -19.71 -0.61
C MET A 124 1.61 -20.14 -0.30
N LEU A 125 0.60 -19.49 -0.89
CA LEU A 125 -0.80 -19.90 -0.76
C LEU A 125 -1.06 -21.29 -1.34
N GLY A 126 -0.41 -21.66 -2.44
CA GLY A 126 -0.48 -23.00 -3.02
C GLY A 126 0.08 -24.06 -2.08
N GLU A 127 1.21 -23.79 -1.42
CA GLU A 127 1.81 -24.68 -0.43
C GLU A 127 0.88 -24.89 0.78
N TRP A 128 0.32 -23.82 1.35
CA TRP A 128 -0.62 -23.93 2.47
C TRP A 128 -1.92 -24.66 2.11
N GLY A 129 -2.44 -24.45 0.90
CA GLY A 129 -3.60 -25.19 0.40
C GLY A 129 -3.34 -26.69 0.26
N SER A 130 -2.12 -27.08 -0.11
CA SER A 130 -1.73 -28.49 -0.23
C SER A 130 -1.46 -29.17 1.12
N GLN A 131 -1.05 -28.43 2.15
CA GLN A 131 -0.84 -28.96 3.50
C GLN A 131 -2.15 -29.23 4.25
N GLY A 132 -3.25 -28.57 3.86
CA GLY A 132 -4.59 -28.80 4.42
C GLY A 132 -5.29 -30.06 3.93
N ASP A 133 -4.74 -30.77 2.94
CA ASP A 133 -5.33 -31.96 2.30
C ASP A 133 -4.59 -33.26 2.66
N ALA A 134 -3.68 -33.22 3.65
CA ALA A 134 -3.05 -34.43 4.16
C ALA A 134 -4.12 -35.30 4.86
N PRO A 135 -4.35 -36.56 4.42
CA PRO A 135 -5.27 -37.44 5.11
C PRO A 135 -4.77 -37.64 6.55
N PRO A 136 -5.67 -37.83 7.53
CA PRO A 136 -5.27 -38.11 8.91
C PRO A 136 -4.39 -39.36 8.89
N GLY A 137 -3.09 -39.17 9.11
CA GLY A 137 -2.13 -40.25 9.21
C GLY A 137 -2.45 -41.09 10.43
N ASP A 138 -2.71 -42.38 10.20
CA ASP A 138 -2.96 -43.40 11.22
C ASP A 138 -1.95 -43.29 12.38
N ALA A 139 -2.43 -42.83 13.53
CA ALA A 139 -1.74 -43.02 14.80
C ALA A 139 -1.89 -44.50 15.18
N ARG A 140 -0.80 -45.25 15.01
CA ARG A 140 -0.60 -46.56 15.65
C ARG A 140 -0.20 -46.39 17.11
#